data_AF-A0A969R0P2-F1
#
_entry.id   AF-A0A969R0P2-F1
#
_cell.length_a   1.000
_cell.length_b   1.000
_cell.length_c   1.000
_cell.angle_alpha   90.00
_cell.angle_beta   90.00
_cell.angle_gamma   90.00
#
_symmetry.space_group_name_H-M   'P 1'
#
loop_
_entity.id
_entity.type
_entity.pdbx_description
1 polymer ?
#
loop_
_entity_poly.entity_id
_entity_poly.type
_entity_poly.pdbx_seq_one_letter_code
_entity_poly.pdbx_strand_id
1 'polypeptide(L)'
;MDFSFTRIKGGVGAAQGFLTSAVSCGIKNPESSRLDLALIYSEKPCSSAGTFTTNRVKAAPVKVSQSHLRKGDLRAIIANSGNANACTGVQGIRDANAMCDAVAKPLKLTRSQIGVASTGVIGLPMPMMRLEPKYDGLISRLGPKSGSDVAAAIITSDTHAKEVAISFDLGEHRVRIGGCVKGAGMISPSMATM
;
A
#
# COMPACT_ATOMS: atom_id res chain seq x y z
N MET A 1 -10.87 28.60 -14.29
CA MET A 1 -9.98 27.76 -15.12
C MET A 1 -10.58 26.38 -15.12
N ASP A 2 -11.23 25.98 -16.20
CA ASP A 2 -11.75 24.61 -16.34
C ASP A 2 -10.56 23.70 -16.68
N PHE A 3 -10.01 23.06 -15.66
CA PHE A 3 -9.00 22.01 -15.86
C PHE A 3 -9.70 20.82 -16.51
N SER A 4 -9.45 20.61 -17.81
CA SER A 4 -9.91 19.42 -18.51
C SER A 4 -8.99 18.26 -18.17
N PHE A 5 -9.58 17.13 -17.78
CA PHE A 5 -8.88 15.87 -17.58
C PHE A 5 -9.66 14.74 -18.23
N THR A 6 -8.95 13.71 -18.66
CA THR A 6 -9.52 12.50 -19.26
C THR A 6 -9.36 11.35 -18.28
N ARG A 7 -10.44 10.61 -18.00
CA ARG A 7 -10.35 9.36 -17.23
C ARG A 7 -9.59 8.31 -18.04
N ILE A 8 -8.64 7.64 -17.38
CA ILE A 8 -7.86 6.55 -17.96
C ILE A 8 -7.97 5.30 -17.07
N LYS A 9 -7.51 4.15 -17.58
CA LYS A 9 -7.45 2.88 -16.82
C LYS A 9 -6.10 2.71 -16.12
N GLY A 10 -6.03 1.76 -15.18
CA GLY A 10 -4.79 1.31 -14.54
C GLY A 10 -4.64 1.72 -13.08
N GLY A 11 -5.60 2.45 -12.51
CA GLY A 11 -5.63 2.82 -11.09
C GLY A 11 -4.30 3.44 -10.63
N VAL A 12 -3.81 3.00 -9.47
CA VAL A 12 -2.53 3.47 -8.90
C VAL A 12 -1.30 3.14 -9.78
N GLY A 13 -1.40 2.17 -10.68
CA GLY A 13 -0.35 1.81 -11.65
C GLY A 13 -0.44 2.55 -13.00
N ALA A 14 -1.31 3.56 -13.13
CA ALA A 14 -1.46 4.32 -14.38
C ALA A 14 -0.34 5.35 -14.61
N ALA A 15 0.28 5.84 -13.53
CA ALA A 15 1.39 6.78 -13.56
C ALA A 15 2.65 6.12 -14.13
N GLN A 16 3.39 6.86 -14.97
CA GLN A 16 4.63 6.35 -15.57
C GLN A 16 5.70 6.16 -14.49
N GLY A 17 6.47 5.08 -14.58
CA GLY A 17 7.51 4.75 -13.61
C GLY A 17 6.99 4.12 -12.31
N PHE A 18 5.69 3.81 -12.21
CA PHE A 18 5.12 3.03 -11.12
C PHE A 18 4.77 1.62 -11.58
N LEU A 19 5.30 0.63 -10.86
CA LEU A 19 4.99 -0.78 -11.01
C LEU A 19 4.15 -1.23 -9.82
N THR A 20 3.27 -2.18 -10.06
CA THR A 20 2.33 -2.69 -9.07
C THR A 20 2.25 -4.19 -9.13
N SER A 21 1.98 -4.84 -8.01
CA SER A 21 1.66 -6.25 -7.94
C SER A 21 0.79 -6.55 -6.74
N ALA A 22 0.11 -7.70 -6.77
CA ALA A 22 -0.59 -8.24 -5.62
C ALA A 22 -0.60 -9.76 -5.66
N VAL A 23 -0.70 -10.38 -4.48
CA VAL A 23 -0.75 -11.83 -4.31
C VAL A 23 -1.73 -12.20 -3.19
N SER A 24 -2.15 -13.47 -3.22
CA SER A 24 -2.90 -14.09 -2.13
C SER A 24 -1.94 -14.78 -1.16
N CYS A 25 -2.02 -14.39 0.10
CA CYS A 25 -1.28 -14.96 1.23
C CYS A 25 -2.19 -15.71 2.21
N GLY A 26 -3.51 -15.55 2.12
CA GLY A 26 -4.45 -16.19 3.05
C GLY A 26 -4.34 -15.62 4.47
N ILE A 27 -4.16 -14.30 4.60
CA ILE A 27 -3.90 -13.60 5.87
C ILE A 27 -5.08 -13.79 6.83
N LYS A 28 -6.31 -13.54 6.36
CA LYS A 28 -7.52 -13.76 7.17
C LYS A 28 -7.96 -15.22 7.13
N ASN A 29 -8.03 -15.81 5.95
CA ASN A 29 -8.47 -17.19 5.72
C ASN A 29 -7.48 -17.89 4.77
N PRO A 30 -6.73 -18.92 5.23
CA PRO A 30 -5.80 -19.70 4.40
C PRO A 30 -6.40 -20.35 3.16
N GLU A 31 -7.69 -20.71 3.22
CA GLU A 31 -8.40 -21.37 2.12
C GLU A 31 -8.86 -20.37 1.05
N SER A 32 -8.77 -19.07 1.34
CA SER A 32 -9.18 -18.04 0.39
C SER A 32 -8.07 -17.75 -0.61
N SER A 33 -8.42 -17.80 -1.90
CA SER A 33 -7.56 -17.36 -3.00
C SER A 33 -7.62 -15.86 -3.26
N ARG A 34 -8.30 -15.08 -2.40
CA ARG A 34 -8.40 -13.63 -2.57
C ARG A 34 -7.04 -12.98 -2.46
N LEU A 35 -6.80 -11.93 -3.25
CA LEU A 35 -5.64 -11.06 -3.06
C LEU A 35 -5.75 -10.38 -1.69
N ASP A 36 -4.65 -10.35 -0.94
CA ASP A 36 -4.60 -9.73 0.39
C ASP A 36 -3.23 -9.14 0.76
N LEU A 37 -2.28 -9.17 -0.17
CA LEU A 37 -1.00 -8.46 -0.08
C LEU A 37 -0.71 -7.76 -1.41
N ALA A 38 -0.46 -6.46 -1.36
CA ALA A 38 -0.14 -5.62 -2.51
C ALA A 38 1.17 -4.86 -2.33
N LEU A 39 1.78 -4.53 -3.46
CA LEU A 39 2.98 -3.73 -3.56
C LEU A 39 2.81 -2.67 -4.65
N ILE A 40 3.16 -1.43 -4.31
CA ILE A 40 3.32 -0.32 -5.24
C ILE A 40 4.78 0.09 -5.18
N TYR A 41 5.46 0.23 -6.32
CA TYR A 41 6.88 0.54 -6.40
C TYR A 41 7.14 1.61 -7.47
N SER A 42 7.93 2.63 -7.14
CA SER A 42 8.44 3.61 -8.09
C SER A 42 9.85 3.25 -8.55
N GLU A 43 10.02 3.08 -9.87
CA GLU A 43 11.30 2.74 -10.50
C GLU A 43 12.35 3.85 -10.36
N LYS A 44 11.91 5.09 -10.12
CA LYS A 44 12.76 6.27 -9.95
C LYS A 44 12.55 6.91 -8.57
N PRO A 45 13.53 7.67 -8.06
CA PRO A 45 13.29 8.53 -6.91
C PRO A 45 12.05 9.40 -7.10
N CYS A 46 11.17 9.43 -6.11
CA CYS A 46 9.94 10.20 -6.14
C CYS A 46 9.74 10.95 -4.84
N SER A 47 9.12 12.13 -4.93
CA SER A 47 8.67 12.87 -3.75
C SER A 47 7.51 12.13 -3.09
N SER A 48 7.57 12.01 -1.75
CA SER A 48 6.53 11.35 -0.98
C SER A 48 5.88 12.29 0.03
N ALA A 49 4.55 12.26 0.09
CA ALA A 49 3.75 12.93 1.11
C ALA A 49 2.67 11.98 1.62
N GLY A 50 2.22 12.18 2.85
CA GLY A 50 1.24 11.31 3.48
C GLY A 50 0.68 11.90 4.76
N THR A 51 -0.57 11.57 5.05
CA THR A 51 -1.22 11.88 6.33
C THR A 51 -1.64 10.59 7.01
N PHE A 52 -1.78 10.64 8.33
CA PHE A 52 -2.11 9.47 9.13
C PHE A 52 -3.19 9.80 10.15
N THR A 53 -3.86 8.77 10.67
CA THR A 53 -4.87 8.93 11.72
C THR A 53 -4.33 9.69 12.93
N THR A 54 -5.13 10.63 13.43
CA THR A 54 -4.87 11.37 14.68
C THR A 54 -5.20 10.55 15.93
N ASN A 55 -5.83 9.37 15.78
CA ASN A 55 -6.21 8.50 16.89
C ASN A 55 -5.02 8.23 17.84
N ARG A 56 -5.28 8.21 19.15
CA ARG A 56 -4.29 7.89 20.19
C ARG A 56 -3.76 6.46 20.02
N VAL A 57 -4.63 5.52 19.64
CA VAL A 57 -4.26 4.13 19.36
C VAL A 57 -3.83 4.02 17.90
N LYS A 58 -2.51 4.02 17.68
CA LYS A 58 -1.89 3.87 16.35
C LYS A 58 -1.36 2.46 16.17
N ALA A 59 -1.76 1.81 15.07
CA ALA A 59 -1.23 0.51 14.65
C ALA A 59 0.28 0.57 14.41
N ALA A 60 0.96 -0.57 14.53
CA ALA A 60 2.38 -0.68 14.22
C ALA A 60 2.77 -0.12 12.83
N PRO A 61 2.07 -0.46 11.73
CA PRO A 61 2.40 0.05 10.40
C PRO A 61 2.27 1.57 10.28
N VAL A 62 1.34 2.19 11.00
CA VAL A 62 1.21 3.66 11.03
C VAL A 62 2.47 4.29 11.61
N LYS A 63 2.97 3.78 12.73
CA LYS A 63 4.18 4.30 13.39
C LYS A 63 5.43 4.13 12.51
N VAL A 64 5.57 2.97 11.88
CA VAL A 64 6.69 2.67 10.96
C VAL A 64 6.64 3.60 9.74
N SER A 65 5.50 3.66 9.05
CA SER A 65 5.34 4.53 7.87
C SER A 65 5.49 6.02 8.17
N GLN A 66 5.01 6.49 9.34
CA GLN A 66 5.28 7.86 9.79
C GLN A 66 6.78 8.14 9.94
N SER A 67 7.53 7.20 10.52
CA SER A 67 8.97 7.35 10.69
C SER A 67 9.72 7.31 9.36
N HIS A 68 9.27 6.49 8.41
CA HIS A 68 9.88 6.39 7.08
C HIS A 68 9.56 7.62 6.22
N LEU A 69 8.31 8.09 6.23
CA LEU A 69 7.87 9.26 5.48
C LEU A 69 8.62 10.53 5.86
N ARG A 70 9.01 10.70 7.14
CA ARG A 70 9.81 11.85 7.61
C ARG A 70 11.16 12.00 6.89
N LYS A 71 11.68 10.96 6.24
CA LYS A 71 12.89 11.04 5.41
C LYS A 71 12.63 11.60 4.01
N GLY A 72 11.37 11.60 3.57
CA GLY A 72 10.92 12.23 2.32
C GLY A 72 11.22 11.43 1.04
N ASP A 73 11.69 10.20 1.14
CA ASP A 73 12.20 9.41 0.01
C ASP A 73 11.53 8.04 -0.14
N LEU A 74 10.23 7.91 0.22
CA LEU A 74 9.52 6.65 0.00
C LEU A 74 9.49 6.28 -1.49
N ARG A 75 9.84 5.02 -1.77
CA ARG A 75 9.93 4.42 -3.11
C ARG A 75 8.94 3.29 -3.32
N ALA A 76 8.42 2.69 -2.25
CA ALA A 76 7.43 1.63 -2.34
C ALA A 76 6.44 1.66 -1.17
N ILE A 77 5.28 1.05 -1.36
CA ILE A 77 4.30 0.79 -0.31
C ILE A 77 3.90 -0.68 -0.38
N ILE A 78 4.12 -1.42 0.70
CA ILE A 78 3.54 -2.76 0.90
C ILE A 78 2.29 -2.64 1.76
N ALA A 79 1.17 -3.19 1.29
CA ALA A 79 -0.11 -3.10 1.96
C ALA A 79 -0.77 -4.46 2.09
N ASN A 80 -1.27 -4.80 3.28
CA ASN A 80 -2.02 -6.04 3.49
C ASN A 80 -3.46 -5.78 3.95
N SER A 81 -4.35 -6.71 3.62
CA SER A 81 -5.70 -6.79 4.20
C SER A 81 -5.86 -8.04 5.08
N GLY A 82 -6.95 -8.10 5.84
CA GLY A 82 -7.27 -9.23 6.72
C GLY A 82 -6.74 -9.11 8.15
N ASN A 83 -5.62 -8.42 8.37
CA ASN A 83 -5.03 -8.17 9.69
C ASN A 83 -4.55 -6.70 9.76
N ALA A 84 -4.93 -5.96 10.81
CA ALA A 84 -4.59 -4.55 10.97
C ALA A 84 -3.20 -4.31 11.58
N ASN A 85 -2.56 -5.33 12.15
CA ASN A 85 -1.35 -5.21 12.95
C ASN A 85 -1.42 -4.07 13.97
N ALA A 86 -2.58 -3.98 14.63
CA ALA A 86 -2.91 -2.95 15.60
C ALA A 86 -3.02 -3.59 16.98
N CYS A 87 -2.57 -2.87 18.01
CA CYS A 87 -2.55 -3.35 19.40
C CYS A 87 -1.70 -4.63 19.61
N THR A 88 -0.64 -4.81 18.82
CA THR A 88 0.26 -5.98 18.80
C THR A 88 1.62 -5.73 19.47
N GLY A 89 1.77 -4.61 20.17
CA GLY A 89 2.97 -4.27 20.94
C GLY A 89 4.26 -4.19 20.10
N VAL A 90 5.38 -4.58 20.72
CA VAL A 90 6.71 -4.60 20.08
C VAL A 90 6.76 -5.58 18.92
N GLN A 91 6.07 -6.72 19.04
CA GLN A 91 6.03 -7.73 17.97
C GLN A 91 5.43 -7.14 16.69
N GLY A 92 4.34 -6.38 16.78
CA GLY A 92 3.75 -5.74 15.61
C GLY A 92 4.70 -4.80 14.87
N ILE A 93 5.55 -4.06 15.60
CA ILE A 93 6.57 -3.20 15.00
C ILE A 93 7.65 -4.04 14.31
N ARG A 94 8.05 -5.16 14.90
CA ARG A 94 8.99 -6.11 14.27
C ARG A 94 8.40 -6.68 12.98
N ASP A 95 7.15 -7.12 13.00
CA ASP A 95 6.46 -7.67 11.84
C ASP A 95 6.34 -6.63 10.71
N ALA A 96 5.97 -5.38 11.04
CA ALA A 96 5.88 -4.30 10.07
C ALA A 96 7.25 -3.98 9.44
N ASN A 97 8.33 -3.97 10.23
CA ASN A 97 9.69 -3.80 9.71
C ASN A 97 10.15 -4.98 8.85
N ALA A 98 9.79 -6.21 9.23
CA ALA A 98 10.10 -7.41 8.44
C ALA A 98 9.41 -7.39 7.07
N MET A 99 8.14 -6.94 7.00
CA MET A 99 7.45 -6.70 5.74
C MET A 99 8.18 -5.67 4.86
N CYS A 100 8.67 -4.57 5.45
CA CYS A 100 9.48 -3.59 4.73
C CYS A 100 10.80 -4.20 4.22
N ASP A 101 11.52 -4.96 5.05
CA ASP A 101 12.80 -5.58 4.69
C ASP A 101 12.66 -6.60 3.54
N ALA A 102 11.58 -7.37 3.56
CA ALA A 102 11.31 -8.38 2.54
C ALA A 102 11.16 -7.77 1.14
N VAL A 103 10.66 -6.54 1.06
CA VAL A 103 10.55 -5.77 -0.20
C VAL A 103 11.81 -4.96 -0.48
N ALA A 104 12.45 -4.40 0.55
CA ALA A 104 13.60 -3.53 0.39
C ALA A 104 14.79 -4.26 -0.26
N LYS A 105 15.13 -5.48 0.23
CA LYS A 105 16.32 -6.21 -0.24
C LYS A 105 16.26 -6.55 -1.74
N PRO A 106 15.19 -7.17 -2.28
CA PRO A 106 15.14 -7.52 -3.70
C PRO A 106 15.11 -6.29 -4.62
N LEU A 107 14.50 -5.19 -4.16
CA LEU A 107 14.43 -3.94 -4.91
C LEU A 107 15.67 -3.05 -4.75
N LYS A 108 16.68 -3.48 -3.98
CA LYS A 108 17.90 -2.72 -3.68
C LYS A 108 17.59 -1.34 -3.06
N LEU A 109 16.59 -1.30 -2.20
CA LEU A 109 16.18 -0.13 -1.44
C LEU A 109 16.57 -0.28 0.03
N THR A 110 16.56 0.83 0.76
CA THR A 110 16.64 0.79 2.22
C THR A 110 15.26 0.53 2.82
N ARG A 111 15.19 -0.07 4.02
CA ARG A 111 13.93 -0.28 4.75
C ARG A 111 13.10 1.01 4.85
N SER A 112 13.76 2.14 5.11
CA SER A 112 13.08 3.42 5.29
C SER A 112 12.50 4.02 4.02
N GLN A 113 12.78 3.44 2.85
CA GLN A 113 12.15 3.81 1.59
C GLN A 113 10.85 3.03 1.33
N ILE A 114 10.44 2.15 2.26
CA ILE A 114 9.25 1.32 2.13
C ILE A 114 8.20 1.76 3.14
N GLY A 115 7.05 2.25 2.66
CA GLY A 115 5.86 2.41 3.47
C GLY A 115 5.18 1.05 3.70
N VAL A 116 4.59 0.87 4.88
CA VAL A 116 3.77 -0.32 5.21
C VAL A 116 2.39 0.10 5.71
N ALA A 117 1.35 -0.56 5.19
CA ALA A 117 -0.03 -0.34 5.58
C ALA A 117 -0.73 -1.68 5.86
N SER A 118 -1.61 -1.70 6.86
CA SER A 118 -2.34 -2.91 7.22
C SER A 118 -3.78 -2.56 7.58
N THR A 119 -4.72 -3.45 7.24
CA THR A 119 -6.13 -3.27 7.58
C THR A 119 -6.82 -4.61 7.83
N GLY A 120 -7.72 -4.66 8.80
CA GLY A 120 -8.42 -5.90 9.15
C GLY A 120 -8.64 -6.02 10.65
N VAL A 121 -8.51 -7.25 11.17
CA VAL A 121 -8.74 -7.55 12.59
C VAL A 121 -7.66 -6.89 13.47
N ILE A 122 -8.08 -6.30 14.58
CA ILE A 122 -7.22 -5.66 15.61
C ILE A 122 -6.86 -6.69 16.69
N GLY A 123 -5.65 -6.61 17.24
CA GLY A 123 -5.21 -7.42 18.38
C GLY A 123 -4.62 -8.79 18.04
N LEU A 124 -4.60 -9.17 16.77
CA LEU A 124 -3.99 -10.42 16.31
C LEU A 124 -2.58 -10.16 15.74
N PRO A 125 -1.57 -10.99 16.08
CA PRO A 125 -0.23 -10.89 15.48
C PRO A 125 -0.31 -11.10 13.97
N MET A 126 0.62 -10.49 13.22
CA MET A 126 0.69 -10.70 11.77
C MET A 126 1.10 -12.16 11.50
N PRO A 127 0.39 -12.92 10.64
CA PRO A 127 0.75 -14.30 10.33
C PRO A 127 1.94 -14.34 9.36
N MET A 128 3.13 -13.93 9.80
CA MET A 128 4.34 -13.77 8.96
C MET A 128 4.69 -15.04 8.17
N MET A 129 4.51 -16.23 8.76
CA MET A 129 4.71 -17.52 8.07
C MET A 129 3.86 -17.68 6.79
N ARG A 130 2.75 -16.95 6.66
CA ARG A 130 1.91 -16.95 5.45
C ARG A 130 2.37 -15.94 4.41
N LEU A 131 3.00 -14.85 4.85
CA LEU A 131 3.49 -13.79 3.97
C LEU A 131 4.85 -14.15 3.38
N GLU A 132 5.76 -14.71 4.19
CA GLU A 132 7.15 -15.00 3.84
C GLU A 132 7.31 -15.78 2.52
N PRO A 133 6.57 -16.88 2.28
CA PRO A 133 6.70 -17.64 1.03
C PRO A 133 6.14 -16.92 -0.21
N LYS A 134 5.45 -15.80 -0.03
CA LYS A 134 4.76 -15.08 -1.11
C LYS A 134 5.53 -13.87 -1.63
N TYR A 135 6.58 -13.43 -0.93
CA TYR A 135 7.34 -12.24 -1.33
C TYR A 135 8.01 -12.39 -2.70
N ASP A 136 8.64 -13.52 -3.01
CA ASP A 136 9.25 -13.74 -4.33
C ASP A 136 8.22 -13.65 -5.46
N GLY A 137 7.03 -14.22 -5.23
CA GLY A 137 5.89 -14.10 -6.14
C GLY A 137 5.36 -12.67 -6.27
N LEU A 138 5.36 -11.91 -5.16
CA LEU A 138 4.93 -10.50 -5.17
C LEU A 138 5.91 -9.63 -5.96
N ILE A 139 7.22 -9.82 -5.77
CA ILE A 139 8.26 -9.04 -6.47
C ILE A 139 8.32 -9.40 -7.95
N SER A 140 8.34 -10.69 -8.30
CA SER A 140 8.43 -11.14 -9.70
C SER A 140 7.24 -10.72 -10.57
N ARG A 141 6.09 -10.45 -9.95
CA ARG A 141 4.87 -9.98 -10.63
C ARG A 141 4.78 -8.45 -10.75
N LEU A 142 5.77 -7.69 -10.28
CA LEU A 142 5.78 -6.24 -10.45
C LEU A 142 5.71 -5.90 -11.94
N GLY A 143 4.65 -5.18 -12.31
CA GLY A 143 4.43 -4.81 -13.70
C GLY A 143 3.63 -3.53 -13.83
N PRO A 144 3.65 -2.93 -15.03
CA PRO A 144 2.80 -1.78 -15.33
C PRO A 144 1.34 -2.22 -15.41
N LYS A 145 0.42 -1.33 -15.02
CA LYS A 145 -1.06 -1.49 -15.19
C LYS A 145 -1.75 -2.55 -14.31
N SER A 146 -1.10 -3.15 -13.32
CA SER A 146 -1.76 -4.03 -12.32
C SER A 146 -2.37 -3.28 -11.13
N GLY A 147 -2.77 -2.01 -11.32
CA GLY A 147 -3.32 -1.18 -10.24
C GLY A 147 -4.66 -1.69 -9.71
N SER A 148 -5.48 -2.33 -10.55
CA SER A 148 -6.75 -2.92 -10.13
C SER A 148 -6.55 -4.08 -9.16
N ASP A 149 -5.47 -4.85 -9.29
CA ASP A 149 -5.13 -5.94 -8.36
C ASP A 149 -4.73 -5.38 -6.99
N VAL A 150 -4.04 -4.23 -6.97
CA VAL A 150 -3.74 -3.51 -5.71
C VAL A 150 -5.04 -3.08 -5.03
N ALA A 151 -5.96 -2.46 -5.78
CA ALA A 151 -7.25 -2.04 -5.26
C ALA A 151 -8.06 -3.22 -4.70
N ALA A 152 -8.02 -4.38 -5.36
CA ALA A 152 -8.66 -5.61 -4.90
C ALA A 152 -7.99 -6.19 -3.65
N ALA A 153 -6.66 -6.16 -3.56
CA ALA A 153 -5.91 -6.76 -2.44
C ALA A 153 -6.13 -6.06 -1.10
N ILE A 154 -6.38 -4.76 -1.10
CA ILE A 154 -6.50 -3.96 0.12
C ILE A 154 -7.91 -4.01 0.75
N ILE A 155 -8.90 -4.60 0.09
CA ILE A 155 -10.29 -4.59 0.57
C ILE A 155 -10.52 -5.49 1.80
N THR A 156 -11.54 -5.16 2.59
CA THR A 156 -11.95 -5.93 3.77
C THR A 156 -13.41 -6.32 3.71
N SER A 157 -14.30 -5.53 4.31
CA SER A 157 -15.76 -5.64 4.23
C SER A 157 -16.35 -4.81 3.08
N ASP A 158 -15.50 -4.25 2.23
CA ASP A 158 -15.91 -3.54 1.03
C ASP A 158 -16.65 -4.49 0.08
N THR A 159 -17.69 -3.99 -0.60
CA THR A 159 -18.45 -4.76 -1.59
C THR A 159 -17.83 -4.73 -3.00
N HIS A 160 -16.93 -3.78 -3.25
CA HIS A 160 -16.20 -3.62 -4.51
C HIS A 160 -14.89 -2.84 -4.27
N ALA A 161 -13.92 -3.03 -5.16
CA ALA A 161 -12.68 -2.26 -5.17
C ALA A 161 -12.93 -0.82 -5.66
N LYS A 162 -12.19 0.15 -5.11
CA LYS A 162 -12.29 1.57 -5.50
C LYS A 162 -10.97 2.07 -6.05
N GLU A 163 -10.98 2.50 -7.31
CA GLU A 163 -9.82 3.08 -7.98
C GLU A 163 -10.23 4.18 -8.97
N VAL A 164 -9.30 5.07 -9.26
CA VAL A 164 -9.45 6.11 -10.28
C VAL A 164 -8.10 6.40 -10.90
N ALA A 165 -8.09 6.73 -12.19
CA ALA A 165 -6.93 7.33 -12.83
C ALA A 165 -7.37 8.39 -13.85
N ILE A 166 -6.60 9.48 -13.95
CA ILE A 166 -6.84 10.60 -14.84
C ILE A 166 -5.55 11.00 -15.56
N SER A 167 -5.71 11.61 -16.73
CA SER A 167 -4.63 12.23 -17.51
C SER A 167 -5.01 13.66 -17.86
N PHE A 168 -4.06 14.57 -17.80
CA PHE A 168 -4.22 15.96 -18.25
C PHE A 168 -2.87 16.51 -18.69
N ASP A 169 -2.88 17.61 -19.43
CA ASP A 169 -1.66 18.27 -19.88
C ASP A 169 -1.31 19.43 -18.94
N LEU A 170 -0.03 19.52 -18.55
CA LEU A 170 0.54 20.59 -17.72
C LEU A 170 1.66 21.23 -18.54
N GLY A 171 1.34 22.34 -19.22
CA GLY A 171 2.20 22.87 -20.28
C GLY A 171 2.34 21.86 -21.42
N GLU A 172 3.57 21.51 -21.76
CA GLU A 172 3.86 20.52 -22.82
C GLU A 172 3.92 19.07 -22.30
N HIS A 173 3.72 18.86 -20.99
CA HIS A 173 3.86 17.55 -20.37
C HIS A 173 2.50 16.90 -20.09
N ARG A 174 2.30 15.69 -20.62
CA ARG A 174 1.15 14.86 -20.24
C ARG A 174 1.38 14.20 -18.88
N VAL A 175 0.59 14.60 -17.89
CA VAL A 175 0.61 14.09 -16.52
C VAL A 175 -0.47 13.02 -16.33
N ARG A 176 -0.16 12.00 -15.51
CA ARG A 176 -1.11 10.96 -15.10
C ARG A 176 -1.15 10.87 -13.58
N ILE A 177 -2.34 10.84 -13.01
CA ILE A 177 -2.58 10.63 -11.58
C ILE A 177 -3.44 9.39 -11.43
N GLY A 178 -3.01 8.48 -10.56
CA GLY A 178 -3.70 7.23 -10.27
C GLY A 178 -3.84 7.02 -8.77
N GLY A 179 -4.93 6.41 -8.33
CA GLY A 179 -5.17 6.14 -6.93
C GLY A 179 -6.15 4.99 -6.70
N CYS A 180 -6.02 4.35 -5.54
CA CYS A 180 -6.97 3.38 -5.03
C CYS A 180 -7.25 3.66 -3.55
N VAL A 181 -8.42 3.25 -3.08
CA VAL A 181 -8.82 3.42 -1.68
C VAL A 181 -9.66 2.23 -1.24
N LYS A 182 -9.70 1.99 0.07
CA LYS A 182 -10.57 1.01 0.70
C LYS A 182 -11.17 1.57 1.98
N GLY A 183 -12.21 0.93 2.47
CA GLY A 183 -12.97 1.36 3.64
C GLY A 183 -14.47 1.26 3.38
N ALA A 184 -15.17 0.54 4.26
CA ALA A 184 -16.62 0.39 4.24
C ALA A 184 -17.24 0.42 5.65
N GLY A 185 -16.43 0.21 6.69
CA GLY A 185 -16.81 0.34 8.09
C GLY A 185 -15.66 0.92 8.91
N MET A 186 -15.96 1.46 10.09
CA MET A 186 -15.02 2.23 10.92
C MET A 186 -14.42 3.43 10.16
N ILE A 187 -15.27 4.17 9.43
CA ILE A 187 -14.85 5.28 8.56
C ILE A 187 -15.29 6.62 9.15
N SER A 188 -14.33 7.29 9.79
CA SER A 188 -14.42 8.72 10.13
C SER A 188 -12.99 9.28 10.13
N PRO A 189 -12.40 9.53 8.95
CA PRO A 189 -11.00 9.94 8.86
C PRO A 189 -10.78 11.29 9.53
N SER A 190 -10.03 11.29 10.64
CA SER A 190 -9.37 12.47 11.17
C SER A 190 -7.88 12.27 10.97
N MET A 191 -7.30 13.01 10.02
CA MET A 191 -5.93 12.84 9.59
C MET A 191 -5.21 14.17 9.65
N ALA A 192 -3.92 14.13 9.98
CA ALA A 192 -3.05 15.29 9.97
C ALA A 192 -1.76 14.97 9.23
N THR A 193 -1.16 16.01 8.66
CA THR A 193 0.25 16.03 8.27
C THR A 193 1.10 16.16 9.53
N MET A 194 2.22 15.45 9.62
CA MET A 194 3.29 15.71 10.59
C MET A 194 4.58 15.95 9.82
#